data_AF-A0A5C7W4K3-F1
#
_entry.id   AF-A0A5C7W4K3-F1
#
_cell.length_a   1.000
_cell.length_b   1.000
_cell.length_c   1.000
_cell.angle_alpha   90.00
_cell.angle_beta   90.00
_cell.angle_gamma   90.00
#
_symmetry.space_group_name_H-M   'P 1'
#
loop_
_entity.id
_entity.type
_entity.pdbx_description
1 polymer ?
#
loop_
_entity_poly.entity_id
_entity_poly.type
_entity_poly.pdbx_seq_one_letter_code
_entity_poly.pdbx_strand_id
1 'polypeptide(L)'
;MIEEGSKNVYADLGCTDADAMQRKAMLIVRLSDAIAAHALRLDQVSAMTGVEAFCLESWLKGDVRHTDEAELHACLRHLEMQSL
;
A
#
# COMPACT_ATOMS: atom_id res chain seq x y z
N MET A 1 -17.23 -26.78 8.60
CA MET A 1 -16.38 -26.92 7.41
C MET A 1 -15.41 -25.76 7.46
N ILE A 2 -14.10 -26.02 7.47
CA ILE A 2 -13.07 -24.99 7.37
C ILE A 2 -12.57 -25.10 5.93
N GLU A 3 -12.65 -24.01 5.18
CA GLU A 3 -12.15 -23.97 3.81
C GLU A 3 -10.66 -23.62 3.84
N GLU A 4 -9.83 -24.42 3.16
CA GLU A 4 -8.40 -24.13 2.99
C GLU A 4 -8.26 -22.99 1.97
N GLY A 5 -8.04 -21.78 2.48
CA GLY A 5 -7.71 -20.62 1.64
C GLY A 5 -6.33 -20.77 0.98
N SER A 6 -6.16 -20.12 -0.17
CA SER A 6 -4.86 -20.04 -0.82
C SER A 6 -3.92 -19.07 -0.09
N LYS A 7 -2.74 -18.83 -0.65
CA LYS A 7 -1.86 -17.75 -0.16
C LYS A 7 -2.35 -16.36 -0.57
N ASN A 8 -3.40 -16.25 -1.40
CA ASN A 8 -3.94 -15.00 -1.91
C ASN A 8 -5.43 -14.88 -1.56
N VAL A 9 -5.74 -14.14 -0.49
CA VAL A 9 -7.11 -13.89 -0.04
C VAL A 9 -8.00 -13.27 -1.12
N TYR A 10 -7.43 -12.50 -2.06
CA TYR A 10 -8.20 -11.91 -3.15
C TYR A 10 -8.62 -12.96 -4.20
N ALA A 11 -7.80 -14.00 -4.40
CA ALA A 11 -8.14 -15.11 -5.28
C ALA A 11 -9.26 -15.95 -4.66
N ASP A 12 -9.18 -16.19 -3.35
CA ASP A 12 -10.21 -16.91 -2.60
C ASP A 12 -11.56 -16.17 -2.63
N LEU A 13 -11.52 -14.83 -2.67
CA LEU A 13 -12.69 -13.97 -2.83
C LEU A 13 -13.18 -13.81 -4.29
N GLY A 14 -12.52 -14.45 -5.26
CA GLY A 14 -12.89 -14.38 -6.68
C GLY A 14 -12.62 -13.02 -7.34
N CYS A 15 -11.68 -12.22 -6.81
CA CYS A 15 -11.28 -10.97 -7.46
C CYS A 15 -10.55 -11.26 -8.78
N THR A 16 -11.02 -10.66 -9.88
CA THR A 16 -10.43 -10.83 -11.22
C THR A 16 -8.96 -10.38 -11.29
N ASP A 17 -8.59 -9.42 -10.45
CA ASP A 17 -7.27 -8.81 -10.35
C ASP A 17 -6.51 -9.25 -9.08
N ALA A 18 -6.82 -10.44 -8.55
CA ALA A 18 -6.32 -10.94 -7.27
C ALA A 18 -4.81 -10.81 -7.07
N ASP A 19 -4.00 -11.16 -8.06
CA ASP A 19 -2.53 -11.08 -7.94
C ASP A 19 -2.05 -9.63 -7.86
N ALA A 20 -2.66 -8.72 -8.62
CA ALA A 20 -2.35 -7.30 -8.56
C ALA A 20 -2.77 -6.72 -7.20
N MET A 21 -3.96 -7.08 -6.70
CA MET A 21 -4.43 -6.69 -5.38
C MET A 21 -3.49 -7.18 -4.27
N GLN A 22 -3.01 -8.41 -4.36
CA GLN A 22 -2.03 -8.94 -3.40
C GLN A 22 -0.71 -8.17 -3.41
N ARG A 23 -0.16 -7.87 -4.59
CA ARG A 23 1.08 -7.08 -4.70
C ARG A 23 0.90 -5.67 -4.13
N LYS A 24 -0.20 -4.98 -4.49
CA LYS A 24 -0.53 -3.66 -3.96
C LYS A 24 -0.69 -3.68 -2.44
N ALA A 25 -1.39 -4.66 -1.88
CA ALA A 25 -1.53 -4.81 -0.43
C ALA A 25 -0.16 -4.99 0.27
N MET A 26 0.74 -5.79 -0.31
CA MET A 26 2.10 -5.93 0.21
C MET A 26 2.89 -4.60 0.18
N LEU A 27 2.69 -3.78 -0.86
CA LEU A 27 3.29 -2.44 -0.92
C LEU A 27 2.73 -1.52 0.17
N ILE A 28 1.42 -1.57 0.45
CA ILE A 28 0.80 -0.79 1.53
C ILE A 28 1.35 -1.17 2.90
N VAL A 29 1.57 -2.46 3.16
CA VAL A 29 2.19 -2.91 4.41
C VAL A 29 3.57 -2.27 4.56
N ARG A 30 4.41 -2.33 3.53
CA ARG A 30 5.75 -1.70 3.54
C ARG A 30 5.71 -0.19 3.69
N LEU A 31 4.76 0.48 3.05
CA LEU A 31 4.52 1.92 3.22
C LEU A 31 4.15 2.24 4.67
N SER A 32 3.24 1.47 5.26
CA SER A 32 2.80 1.64 6.65
C SER A 32 3.97 1.49 7.62
N ASP A 33 4.81 0.48 7.40
CA ASP A 33 6.01 0.23 8.21
C ASP A 33 7.02 1.37 8.09
N ALA A 34 7.28 1.87 6.88
CA ALA A 34 8.19 2.99 6.66
C ALA A 34 7.68 4.29 7.33
N ILE A 35 6.39 4.58 7.20
CA ILE A 35 5.76 5.74 7.85
C ILE A 35 5.88 5.64 9.37
N ALA A 36 5.60 4.45 9.93
CA ALA A 36 5.67 4.20 11.37
C ALA A 36 7.10 4.27 11.91
N ALA A 37 8.09 3.71 11.21
CA ALA A 37 9.49 3.69 11.61
C ALA A 37 10.07 5.09 11.81
N HIS A 38 9.57 6.07 11.06
CA HIS A 38 10.02 7.46 11.11
C HIS A 38 9.02 8.41 11.81
N ALA A 39 7.95 7.86 12.41
CA ALA A 39 6.87 8.62 13.03
C ALA A 39 6.32 9.74 12.12
N LEU A 40 6.27 9.48 10.80
CA LEU A 40 5.81 10.45 9.82
C LEU A 40 4.29 10.59 9.89
N ARG A 41 3.82 11.82 9.83
CA ARG A 41 2.41 12.12 9.60
C ARG A 41 2.11 12.15 8.11
N LEU A 42 0.84 11.94 7.74
CA LEU A 42 0.44 11.89 6.34
C LEU A 42 0.67 13.21 5.59
N ASP A 43 0.60 14.36 6.25
CA ASP A 43 0.95 15.66 5.67
C ASP A 43 2.44 15.75 5.30
N GLN A 44 3.32 15.15 6.11
CA GLN A 44 4.76 15.09 5.83
C GLN A 44 5.05 14.15 4.66
N VAL A 45 4.45 12.96 4.67
CA VAL A 45 4.57 11.99 3.56
C VAL A 45 4.05 12.60 2.25
N SER A 46 2.94 13.33 2.32
CA SER A 46 2.37 14.02 1.17
C SER A 46 3.33 15.06 0.59
N ALA A 47 3.91 15.91 1.44
CA ALA A 47 4.90 16.89 1.02
C ALA A 47 6.17 16.26 0.41
N MET A 48 6.58 15.08 0.87
CA MET A 48 7.77 14.37 0.38
C MET A 48 7.53 13.65 -0.95
N THR A 49 6.33 13.09 -1.14
CA THR A 49 6.01 12.17 -2.25
C THR A 49 5.22 12.83 -3.36
N GLY A 50 4.58 13.97 -3.09
CA GLY A 50 3.62 14.61 -3.98
C GLY A 50 2.25 13.93 -4.03
N VAL A 51 2.04 12.85 -3.28
CA VAL A 51 0.76 12.15 -3.17
C VAL A 51 -0.11 12.89 -2.16
N GLU A 52 -1.36 13.16 -2.50
CA GLU A 52 -2.30 13.82 -1.59
C GLU A 52 -2.55 13.02 -0.30
N ALA A 53 -2.63 13.70 0.84
CA ALA A 53 -2.80 13.04 2.15
C ALA A 53 -4.06 12.16 2.23
N PHE A 54 -5.15 12.53 1.54
CA PHE A 54 -6.37 11.72 1.50
C PHE A 54 -6.17 10.42 0.69
N CYS A 55 -5.36 10.44 -0.38
CA CYS A 55 -4.99 9.23 -1.12
C CYS A 55 -4.19 8.29 -0.24
N LEU A 56 -3.19 8.82 0.49
CA LEU A 56 -2.39 8.05 1.44
C LEU A 56 -3.27 7.42 2.52
N GLU A 57 -4.23 8.18 3.07
CA GLU A 57 -5.18 7.63 4.05
C GLU A 57 -6.04 6.50 3.45
N SER A 58 -6.54 6.69 2.23
CA SER A 58 -7.32 5.68 1.49
C SER A 58 -6.53 4.38 1.32
N TRP A 59 -5.27 4.50 0.93
CA TRP A 59 -4.37 3.35 0.74
C TRP A 59 -4.13 2.59 2.05
N LEU A 60 -3.86 3.29 3.14
CA LEU A 60 -3.65 2.68 4.46
C LEU A 60 -4.91 2.01 5.02
N LYS A 61 -6.10 2.43 4.57
CA LYS A 61 -7.37 1.75 4.86
C LYS A 61 -7.64 0.55 3.94
N GLY A 62 -6.73 0.26 3.00
CA GLY A 62 -6.82 -0.87 2.07
C GLY A 62 -7.54 -0.58 0.76
N ASP A 63 -7.94 0.66 0.50
CA ASP A 63 -8.55 1.05 -0.77
C ASP A 63 -7.48 1.43 -1.79
N VAL A 64 -7.03 0.40 -2.54
CA VAL A 64 -5.94 0.50 -3.53
C VAL A 64 -6.29 -0.12 -4.87
N ARG A 65 -7.54 -0.56 -5.06
CA ARG A 65 -7.94 -1.28 -6.29
C ARG A 65 -7.67 -0.44 -7.53
N HIS A 66 -8.07 0.83 -7.49
CA HIS A 66 -7.96 1.77 -8.61
C HIS A 66 -6.63 2.53 -8.65
N THR A 67 -5.74 2.29 -7.68
CA THR A 67 -4.41 2.92 -7.62
C THR A 67 -3.44 2.19 -8.53
N ASP A 68 -2.60 2.91 -9.26
CA ASP A 68 -1.53 2.30 -10.05
C ASP A 68 -0.46 1.69 -9.13
N GLU A 69 -0.04 0.45 -9.41
CA GLU A 69 1.03 -0.23 -8.65
C GLU A 69 2.34 0.58 -8.71
N ALA A 70 2.60 1.28 -9.82
CA ALA A 70 3.77 2.13 -9.99
C ALA A 70 3.75 3.36 -9.07
N GLU A 71 2.58 3.89 -8.73
CA GLU A 71 2.42 5.02 -7.82
C GLU A 71 2.82 4.63 -6.39
N LEU A 72 2.38 3.44 -5.95
CA LEU A 72 2.76 2.87 -4.65
C LEU A 72 4.28 2.66 -4.57
N HIS A 73 4.88 2.13 -5.63
CA HIS A 73 6.34 1.97 -5.71
C HIS A 73 7.09 3.30 -5.66
N ALA A 74 6.60 4.32 -6.37
CA ALA A 74 7.22 5.64 -6.35
C ALA A 74 7.16 6.28 -4.96
N CYS A 75 6.01 6.19 -4.30
CA CYS A 75 5.83 6.65 -2.92
C CYS A 75 6.78 5.93 -1.96
N LEU A 76 6.85 4.60 -2.03
CA LEU A 76 7.70 3.80 -1.16
C LEU A 76 9.19 4.11 -1.35
N ARG A 77 9.64 4.26 -2.60
CA ARG A 77 11.02 4.65 -2.88
C ARG A 77 11.38 6.02 -2.28
N HIS A 78 10.48 7.00 -2.36
CA HIS A 78 10.73 8.30 -1.74
C HIS A 78 10.89 8.18 -0.22
N LEU A 79 10.09 7.34 0.45
CA LEU A 79 10.22 7.12 1.89
C LEU A 79 11.53 6.39 2.25
N GLU A 80 11.88 5.34 1.51
CA GLU A 80 13.11 4.57 1.76
C GLU A 80 14.37 5.41 1.50
N MET A 81 14.36 6.28 0.50
CA MET A 81 15.51 7.17 0.19
C MET A 81 15.72 8.27 1.24
N GLN A 82 14.69 8.64 2.00
CA GLN A 82 14.76 9.66 3.05
C GLN A 82 15.15 9.05 4.41
N SER A 83 15.19 7.72 4.49
CA SER A 83 15.59 6.96 5.67
C SER A 83 17.10 6.66 5.74
N LEU A 84 17.86 7.03 4.70
CA LEU A 84 19.31 6.90 4.56
C LEU A 84 20.03 8.23 4.85
#